data_AF-W1V9X4-F1
#
_entry.id   AF-W1V9X4-F1
#
_cell.length_a   1.000
_cell.length_b   1.000
_cell.length_c   1.000
_cell.angle_alpha   90.00
_cell.angle_beta   90.00
_cell.angle_gamma   90.00
#
_symmetry.space_group_name_H-M   'P 1'
#
loop_
_entity.id
_entity.type
_entity.pdbx_description
1 polymer ?
#
loop_
_entity_poly.entity_id
_entity_poly.type
_entity_poly.pdbx_seq_one_letter_code
_entity_poly.pdbx_strand_id
1 'polypeptide(L)' 'PDGRVVAIEVKTAAAPRPGDTRHLLWLRERLGDRLADAVVITTGRDAYRDTDSIAVVPASLLGP' A
#
# COMPACT_ATOMS: atom_id res chain seq x y z
N PRO A 1 5.41 -18.00 -14.04
CA PRO A 1 5.25 -16.63 -13.50
C PRO A 1 6.14 -16.45 -12.26
N ASP A 2 6.93 -15.37 -12.22
CA ASP A 2 8.15 -15.24 -11.41
C ASP A 2 7.94 -15.04 -9.89
N GLY A 3 6.79 -15.44 -9.34
CA GLY A 3 6.52 -15.39 -7.89
C GLY A 3 6.50 -13.98 -7.27
N ARG A 4 6.32 -12.95 -8.09
CA ARG A 4 6.23 -11.55 -7.66
C ARG A 4 4.98 -11.31 -6.81
N VAL A 5 5.10 -10.46 -5.80
CA VAL A 5 4.08 -10.20 -4.77
C VAL A 5 3.68 -8.72 -4.81
N VAL A 6 2.38 -8.43 -4.70
CA VAL A 6 1.89 -7.10 -4.37
C VAL A 6 1.33 -7.15 -2.95
N ALA A 7 1.82 -6.27 -2.08
CA ALA A 7 1.33 -6.18 -0.72
C ALA A 7 0.16 -5.21 -0.65
N ILE A 8 -0.96 -5.62 -0.05
CA ILE A 8 -2.16 -4.80 0.08
C ILE A 8 -2.56 -4.75 1.55
N GLU A 9 -2.74 -3.53 2.06
CA GLU A 9 -3.35 -3.25 3.36
C GLU A 9 -4.60 -2.40 3.16
N VAL A 10 -5.61 -2.55 4.03
CA VAL A 10 -6.86 -1.79 3.97
C VAL A 10 -7.08 -1.04 5.27
N LYS A 11 -7.47 0.23 5.19
CA LYS A 11 -7.82 1.08 6.32
C LYS A 11 -9.16 1.75 6.07
N THR A 12 -10.00 1.81 7.11
CA THR A 12 -11.25 2.57 7.09
C THR A 12 -11.06 4.06 7.37
N ALA A 13 -9.81 4.50 7.61
CA ALA A 13 -9.43 5.89 7.73
C ALA A 13 -9.18 6.53 6.35
N ALA A 14 -9.39 7.84 6.25
CA ALA A 14 -9.19 8.59 5.01
C ALA A 14 -7.72 8.68 4.57
N ALA A 15 -6.80 8.70 5.53
CA ALA A 15 -5.36 8.72 5.28
C ALA A 15 -4.65 7.77 6.27
N PRO A 16 -3.57 7.09 5.86
CA PRO A 16 -2.71 6.36 6.78
C PRO A 16 -2.04 7.32 7.76
N ARG A 17 -1.85 6.90 9.01
CA ARG A 17 -1.10 7.64 10.03
C ARG A 17 0.34 7.15 10.10
N PRO A 18 1.26 7.93 10.69
CA PRO A 18 2.61 7.46 10.97
C PRO A 18 2.58 6.08 11.66
N GLY A 19 3.28 5.11 11.08
CA GLY A 19 3.37 3.74 11.57
C GLY A 19 2.31 2.77 11.06
N ASP A 20 1.23 3.23 10.41
CA ASP A 20 0.23 2.34 9.79
C ASP A 20 0.85 1.48 8.68
N THR A 21 1.90 1.96 8.01
CA THR A 21 2.60 1.29 6.91
C THR A 21 3.75 0.37 7.35
N ARG A 22 4.04 0.28 8.65
CA ARG A 22 5.24 -0.43 9.15
C ARG A 22 5.30 -1.91 8.74
N HIS A 23 4.15 -2.58 8.60
CA HIS A 23 4.11 -3.98 8.20
C HIS A 23 4.42 -4.15 6.71
N LEU A 24 4.05 -3.18 5.87
CA LEU A 24 4.42 -3.16 4.45
C LEU A 24 5.94 -2.92 4.29
N LEU A 25 6.52 -2.05 5.11
CA LEU A 25 7.97 -1.82 5.14
C LEU A 25 8.73 -3.06 5.62
N TRP A 26 8.26 -3.71 6.68
CA TRP A 26 8.79 -4.98 7.14
C TRP A 26 8.71 -6.05 6.04
N LEU A 27 7.58 -6.14 5.32
CA LEU A 27 7.43 -7.13 4.26
C LEU A 27 8.36 -6.85 3.07
N ARG A 28 8.58 -5.57 2.74
CA ARG A 28 9.57 -5.14 1.74
C ARG A 28 10.97 -5.62 2.11
N GLU A 29 11.37 -5.50 3.37
CA GLU A 29 12.66 -6.03 3.84
C GLU A 29 12.76 -7.56 3.70
N ARG A 30 11.65 -8.29 3.86
CA ARG A 30 11.65 -9.77 3.77
C ARG A 30 11.64 -10.30 2.35
N LEU A 31 10.98 -9.60 1.43
CA LEU A 31 10.78 -10.08 0.06
C LEU A 31 11.78 -9.49 -0.94
N GLY A 32 12.39 -8.33 -0.65
CA GLY A 32 13.27 -7.62 -1.57
C GLY A 32 12.61 -7.45 -2.93
N ASP A 33 13.34 -7.80 -3.99
CA ASP A 33 12.91 -7.63 -5.40
C ASP A 33 11.68 -8.46 -5.79
N ARG A 34 11.28 -9.43 -4.96
CA ARG A 34 10.03 -10.16 -5.15
C ARG A 34 8.81 -9.32 -4.82
N LEU A 35 8.93 -8.29 -3.99
CA LEU A 35 7.83 -7.35 -3.77
C LEU A 35 7.80 -6.37 -4.94
N ALA A 36 6.75 -6.47 -5.76
CA ALA A 36 6.56 -5.63 -6.94
C ALA A 36 6.04 -4.23 -6.58
N ASP A 37 5.11 -4.13 -5.63
CA ASP A 37 4.59 -2.85 -5.11
C ASP A 37 3.89 -3.08 -3.76
N ALA A 38 3.61 -2.00 -3.05
CA ALA A 38 2.85 -1.97 -1.81
C ALA A 38 1.74 -0.90 -1.88
N VAL A 39 0.53 -1.28 -1.47
CA VAL A 39 -0.67 -0.46 -1.58
C VAL A 39 -1.41 -0.42 -0.24
N VAL A 40 -1.83 0.77 0.18
CA VAL A 40 -2.84 0.95 1.23
C VAL A 40 -4.13 1.46 0.60
N ILE A 41 -5.20 0.70 0.76
CA ILE A 41 -6.53 1.09 0.34
C ILE A 41 -7.18 1.89 1.47
N THR A 42 -7.71 3.08 1.16
CA THR A 42 -8.32 4.00 2.14
C THR A 42 -9.74 4.39 1.77
N THR A 43 -10.41 5.09 2.69
CA THR A 43 -11.70 5.77 2.44
C THR A 43 -11.51 7.24 2.05
N GLY A 44 -10.27 7.66 1.72
CA GLY A 44 -9.93 9.02 1.35
C GLY A 44 -10.44 9.41 -0.04
N ARG A 45 -10.00 10.57 -0.53
CA ARG A 45 -10.38 11.07 -1.87
C ARG A 45 -9.22 11.09 -2.86
N ASP A 46 -8.00 11.17 -2.34
CA ASP A 46 -6.81 11.41 -3.15
C ASP A 46 -5.95 10.16 -3.22
N ALA A 47 -5.53 9.81 -4.44
CA ALA A 47 -4.47 8.83 -4.65
C ALA A 47 -3.11 9.54 -4.66
N TYR A 48 -2.14 8.98 -3.95
CA TYR A 48 -0.79 9.52 -3.86
C TYR A 48 0.20 8.43 -3.47
N ARG A 49 1.50 8.71 -3.57
CA ARG A 49 2.53 7.92 -2.91
C ARG A 49 3.01 8.64 -1.66
N ASP A 50 3.15 7.89 -0.58
CA ASP A 50 3.72 8.45 0.64
C ASP A 50 5.26 8.56 0.54
N THR A 51 5.89 9.01 1.63
CA THR A 51 7.34 9.15 1.74
C THR A 51 8.11 7.84 1.59
N ASP A 52 7.46 6.71 1.85
CA ASP A 52 8.04 5.37 1.71
C ASP A 52 7.73 4.73 0.35
N SER A 53 7.17 5.52 -0.58
CA SER A 53 6.72 5.09 -1.91
C SER A 53 5.59 4.06 -1.90
N ILE A 54 4.81 3.96 -0.82
CA ILE A 54 3.61 3.13 -0.76
C ILE A 54 2.47 3.85 -1.48
N ALA A 55 1.77 3.15 -2.36
CA ALA A 55 0.61 3.71 -3.04
C ALA A 55 -0.57 3.79 -2.07
N VAL A 56 -1.07 4.99 -1.81
CA VAL A 56 -2.32 5.22 -1.09
C VAL A 56 -3.42 5.37 -2.13
N VAL A 57 -4.41 4.49 -2.10
CA VAL A 57 -5.45 4.40 -3.13
C VAL A 57 -6.83 4.39 -2.47
N PRO A 58 -7.65 5.43 -2.67
CA PRO A 58 -9.05 5.36 -2.29
C PRO A 58 -9.75 4.15 -2.90
N ALA A 59 -10.54 3.44 -2.09
CA ALA A 59 -11.32 2.29 -2.57
C ALA A 59 -12.24 2.64 -3.75
N SER A 60 -12.71 3.90 -3.82
CA SER A 60 -13.51 4.44 -4.92
C SER A 60 -12.81 4.45 -6.28
N LEU A 61 -11.48 4.31 -6.32
CA LEU A 61 -10.71 4.25 -7.58
C LEU A 61 -10.50 2.82 -8.11
N LEU A 62 -10.92 1.79 -7.36
CA LEU A 62 -10.78 0.38 -7.79
C LEU A 62 -11.97 -0.11 -8.65
N GLY A 63 -12.90 0.80 -8.97
CA GLY A 63 -13.99 0.65 -9.95
C GLY A 63 -15.32 0.17 -9.36
N PRO A 64 -16.40 0.16 -10.16
CA PRO A 64 -16.72 1.18 -11.17
C PRO A 64 -17.07 2.54 -10.56
#